data_AF-A0A0S2DDK9-F1
#
_entry.id   AF-A0A0S2DDK9-F1
#
_cell.length_a   1.000
_cell.length_b   1.000
_cell.length_c   1.000
_cell.angle_alpha   90.00
_cell.angle_beta   90.00
_cell.angle_gamma   90.00
#
_symmetry.space_group_name_H-M   'P 1'
#
loop_
_entity.id
_entity.type
_entity.pdbx_description
1 polymer ?
#
loop_
_entity_poly.entity_id
_entity_poly.type
_entity_poly.pdbx_seq_one_letter_code
_entity_poly.pdbx_strand_id
1 'polypeptide(L)' 'MRKSFALGLGLSAALVATAALARPPGPDEIGEFYFYFDAAGNVVGQAELSCSGVYTESGVRTAKYSSGHMVCPPPRD' A
#
# COMPACT_ATOMS: atom_id res chain seq x y z
N MET A 1 35.41 -8.02 20.64
CA MET A 1 35.17 -7.37 19.33
C MET A 1 34.35 -8.21 18.34
N ARG A 2 34.54 -9.54 18.23
CA ARG A 2 33.80 -10.38 17.25
C ARG A 2 32.28 -10.51 17.48
N LYS A 3 31.80 -10.46 18.74
CA LYS A 3 30.37 -10.55 19.07
C LYS A 3 29.57 -9.28 18.71
N SER A 4 30.17 -8.09 18.85
CA SER A 4 29.53 -6.82 18.53
C SER A 4 29.23 -6.66 17.05
N PHE A 5 30.10 -7.22 16.19
CA PHE A 5 29.93 -7.21 14.74
C PHE A 5 28.77 -8.11 14.28
N ALA A 6 28.63 -9.29 14.90
CA ALA A 6 27.53 -10.21 14.61
C ALA A 6 26.16 -9.63 15.00
N LEU A 7 26.08 -8.92 16.13
CA LEU A 7 24.87 -8.20 16.57
C LEU A 7 24.52 -7.03 15.64
N GLY A 8 25.51 -6.25 15.18
CA GLY A 8 25.28 -5.15 14.25
C GLY A 8 24.77 -5.61 12.88
N LEU A 9 25.30 -6.70 12.34
CA LEU A 9 24.85 -7.29 11.08
C LEU A 9 23.45 -7.91 11.20
N GLY A 10 23.17 -8.64 12.29
CA GLY A 10 21.86 -9.23 12.53
C GLY A 10 20.75 -8.20 12.65
N LEU A 11 21.00 -7.10 13.38
CA LEU A 11 20.02 -6.02 13.56
C LEU A 11 19.74 -5.27 12.24
N SER A 12 20.79 -5.01 11.46
CA SER A 12 20.66 -4.37 10.15
C SER A 12 19.84 -5.21 9.18
N ALA A 13 20.07 -6.54 9.14
CA ALA A 13 19.30 -7.45 8.31
C ALA A 13 17.82 -7.52 8.72
N ALA A 14 17.53 -7.51 10.03
CA ALA A 14 16.15 -7.50 10.54
C ALA A 14 15.40 -6.21 10.18
N LEU A 15 16.06 -5.04 10.27
CA LEU A 15 15.48 -3.74 9.90
C LEU A 15 15.18 -3.62 8.40
N VAL A 16 16.06 -4.16 7.55
CA VAL A 16 15.84 -4.17 6.09
C VAL A 16 14.69 -5.12 5.72
N ALA A 17 14.59 -6.27 6.37
CA ALA A 17 13.51 -7.23 6.13
C ALA A 17 12.13 -6.69 6.53
N THR A 18 12.03 -5.93 7.62
CA THR A 18 10.75 -5.34 8.06
C THR A 18 10.29 -4.16 7.19
N ALA A 19 11.22 -3.37 6.63
CA ALA A 19 10.88 -2.26 5.75
C ALA A 19 10.22 -2.72 4.43
N ALA A 20 10.58 -3.90 3.91
CA ALA A 20 10.02 -4.44 2.67
C ALA A 20 8.54 -4.87 2.79
N LEU A 21 8.06 -5.16 4.00
CA LEU A 21 6.69 -5.65 4.24
C LEU A 21 5.68 -4.53 4.52
N ALA A 22 6.14 -3.30 4.75
CA ALA A 22 5.30 -2.16 5.09
C ALA A 22 4.78 -1.41 3.85
N ARG A 23 4.44 -2.12 2.76
CA ARG A 23 3.84 -1.45 1.59
C ARG A 23 2.43 -0.99 1.99
N PRO A 24 2.09 0.30 1.81
CA PRO A 24 0.78 0.78 2.21
C PRO A 24 -0.33 0.03 1.46
N PRO A 25 -1.51 -0.20 2.07
CA PRO A 25 -2.62 -0.92 1.43
C PRO A 25 -3.05 -0.31 0.10
N GLY A 26 -3.67 -1.10 -0.77
CA GLY A 26 -4.20 -0.67 -2.06
C GLY A 26 -5.10 -1.75 -2.64
N PRO A 27 -5.73 -1.49 -3.79
CA PRO A 27 -6.85 -2.29 -4.24
C PRO A 27 -6.40 -3.68 -4.70
N ASP A 28 -7.04 -4.71 -4.13
CA ASP A 28 -6.83 -6.13 -4.46
C ASP A 28 -8.11 -6.82 -4.95
N GLU A 29 -9.28 -6.19 -4.77
CA GLU A 29 -10.57 -6.66 -5.29
C GLU A 29 -11.16 -5.74 -6.37
N ILE A 30 -11.98 -6.32 -7.26
CA ILE A 30 -12.64 -5.59 -8.35
C ILE A 30 -13.60 -4.55 -7.79
N GLY A 31 -13.40 -3.29 -8.17
CA GLY A 31 -14.18 -2.15 -7.70
C GLY A 31 -13.59 -1.47 -6.47
N GLU A 32 -12.46 -1.93 -5.92
CA GLU A 32 -11.82 -1.23 -4.81
C GLU A 32 -11.16 0.07 -5.24
N PHE A 33 -11.29 1.09 -4.39
CA PHE A 33 -10.58 2.35 -4.53
C PHE A 33 -10.08 2.88 -3.18
N TYR A 34 -8.98 3.62 -3.25
CA TYR A 34 -8.25 4.17 -2.11
C TYR A 34 -7.93 5.64 -2.35
N PHE A 35 -8.08 6.45 -1.31
CA PHE A 35 -7.51 7.79 -1.21
C PHE A 35 -6.46 7.83 -0.10
N TYR A 36 -5.26 8.32 -0.42
CA TYR A 36 -4.14 8.42 0.50
C TYR A 36 -3.96 9.85 0.97
N PHE A 37 -3.76 10.03 2.27
CA PHE A 37 -3.69 11.34 2.90
C PHE A 37 -2.31 11.62 3.49
N ASP A 38 -1.93 12.91 3.48
CA ASP A 38 -0.81 13.40 4.28
C ASP A 38 -1.18 13.55 5.77
N ALA A 39 -0.22 14.02 6.58
CA ALA A 39 -0.41 14.27 8.00
C ALA A 39 -1.52 15.31 8.27
N ALA A 40 -1.64 16.33 7.41
CA ALA A 40 -2.65 17.39 7.51
C ALA A 40 -4.06 16.95 7.05
N GLY A 41 -4.17 15.79 6.38
CA GLY A 41 -5.45 15.27 5.88
C GLY A 41 -5.74 15.63 4.42
N ASN A 42 -4.76 16.15 3.67
CA ASN A 42 -4.91 16.40 2.24
C ASN A 42 -4.68 15.12 1.44
N VAL A 43 -5.42 14.95 0.35
CA VAL A 43 -5.21 13.84 -0.59
C VAL A 43 -3.90 14.05 -1.34
N VAL A 44 -3.00 13.06 -1.28
CA VAL A 44 -1.69 13.05 -1.94
C VAL A 44 -1.51 11.90 -2.92
N GLY A 45 -2.48 10.99 -2.97
CA GLY A 45 -2.50 9.90 -3.92
C GLY A 45 -3.84 9.19 -3.93
N GLN A 46 -4.01 8.34 -4.93
CA GLN A 46 -5.18 7.51 -5.13
C GLN A 46 -4.79 6.21 -5.85
N ALA A 47 -5.55 5.14 -5.60
CA ALA A 47 -5.44 3.90 -6.35
C ALA A 47 -6.82 3.29 -6.54
N GLU A 48 -7.08 2.68 -7.69
CA GLU A 48 -8.35 2.02 -8.00
C GLU A 48 -8.10 0.75 -8.83
N LEU A 49 -8.84 -0.31 -8.54
CA LEU A 49 -9.05 -1.43 -9.45
C LEU A 49 -10.48 -1.34 -9.99
N SER A 50 -10.63 -0.86 -11.23
CA SER A 50 -11.95 -0.62 -11.82
C SER A 50 -12.78 -1.91 -11.94
N CYS A 51 -14.09 -1.77 -12.15
CA CYS A 51 -15.00 -2.89 -12.40
C CYS A 51 -14.63 -3.76 -13.63
N SER A 52 -13.76 -3.25 -14.52
CA SER A 52 -13.23 -3.99 -15.67
C SER A 52 -11.85 -4.62 -15.41
N GLY A 53 -11.35 -4.56 -14.17
CA GLY A 53 -10.04 -5.10 -13.80
C GLY A 53 -8.85 -4.23 -14.21
N VAL A 54 -9.07 -2.97 -14.59
CA VAL A 54 -7.99 -2.04 -14.90
C VAL A 54 -7.52 -1.37 -13.62
N TYR A 55 -6.26 -1.59 -13.26
CA TYR A 55 -5.59 -0.92 -12.14
C TYR A 55 -5.11 0.47 -12.56
N THR A 56 -5.42 1.48 -11.75
CA THR A 56 -4.89 2.84 -11.90
C THR A 56 -4.38 3.35 -10.56
N GLU A 57 -3.25 4.05 -10.57
CA GLU A 57 -2.65 4.65 -9.38
C GLU A 57 -2.02 5.99 -9.74
N SER A 58 -2.14 6.98 -8.85
CA SER A 58 -1.42 8.24 -8.97
C SER A 58 -1.02 8.80 -7.61
N GLY A 59 0.06 9.59 -7.60
CA GLY A 59 0.57 10.22 -6.39
C GLY A 59 1.34 9.28 -5.47
N VAL A 60 1.22 9.49 -4.16
CA VAL A 60 1.99 8.77 -3.13
C VAL A 60 1.07 7.96 -2.23
N ARG A 61 1.37 6.67 -2.07
CA ARG A 61 0.70 5.81 -1.10
C ARG A 61 1.21 6.11 0.30
N THR A 62 0.29 6.28 1.24
CA THR A 62 0.62 6.51 2.66
C THR A 62 -0.13 5.51 3.54
N ALA A 63 0.33 5.31 4.77
CA ALA A 63 -0.36 4.46 5.74
C ALA A 63 -1.69 5.07 6.24
N LYS A 64 -1.98 6.34 5.92
CA LYS A 64 -3.21 7.04 6.27
C LYS A 64 -4.09 7.11 5.03
N TYR A 65 -5.10 6.26 4.96
CA TYR A 65 -5.95 6.12 3.78
C TYR A 65 -7.42 5.96 4.16
N SER A 66 -8.28 6.16 3.18
CA SER A 66 -9.68 5.75 3.18
C SER A 66 -9.88 4.83 1.99
N SER A 67 -10.64 3.76 2.18
CA SER A 67 -11.00 2.82 1.13
C SER A 67 -12.51 2.77 0.93
N GLY A 68 -12.91 2.33 -0.26
CA GLY A 68 -14.28 2.09 -0.61
C GLY A 68 -14.41 1.11 -1.77
N HIS A 69 -15.65 0.78 -2.10
CA HIS A 69 -16.00 -0.16 -3.16
C HIS A 69 -17.01 0.47 -4.12
N MET A 70 -16.72 0.39 -5.41
CA MET A 70 -17.64 0.74 -6.49
C MET A 70 -18.77 -0.29 -6.57
N VAL A 71 -19.96 0.15 -6.96
CA VAL A 71 -21.04 -0.77 -7.33
C VAL A 71 -20.76 -1.26 -8.75
N CYS A 72 -20.15 -2.43 -8.87
CA CYS A 72 -19.87 -3.03 -10.17
C CYS A 72 -21.09 -3.74 -10.75
N PRO A 73 -21.34 -3.62 -12.08
CA PRO A 73 -22.35 -4.43 -12.72
C PRO A 73 -21.97 -5.92 -12.61
N PRO A 74 -22.96 -6.83 -12.54
CA PRO A 74 -22.67 -8.26 -12.56
C PRO A 74 -21.90 -8.61 -13.86
N PRO A 75 -21.05 -9.66 -13.82
CA PRO A 75 -20.43 -10.20 -15.03
C PRO A 75 -21.50 -10.44 -16.10
N ARG A 76 -21.22 -10.00 -17.33
CA ARG A 76 -22.05 -10.29 -18.49
C ARG A 76 -21.41 -11.46 -19.20
N ASP A 77 -21.83 -12.65 -18.83
CA ASP A 77 -21.47 -13.92 -19.46
C ASP A 77 -21.88 -13.95 -20.94
#